data_AF-A0A3M4M1G8-F1
#
_entry.id   AF-A0A3M4M1G8-F1
#
_cell.length_a   1.000
_cell.length_b   1.000
_cell.length_c   1.000
_cell.angle_alpha   90.00
_cell.angle_beta   90.00
_cell.angle_gamma   90.00
#
_symmetry.space_group_name_H-M   'P 1'
#
loop_
_entity.id
_entity.type
_entity.pdbx_description
1 polymer ?
#
loop_
_entity_poly.entity_id
_entity_poly.type
_entity_poly.pdbx_seq_one_letter_code
_entity_poly.pdbx_strand_id
1 'polypeptide(L)'
;MEYDFTSLHRNELPTLTLWPVTYTEKLFDITHIFKAHRLRKDYNELFGIAASLCKAVDWQYEREWRWVIPDGDREVKGFNRRAPLKAVHLGAEISDAHALEILNICS
;
A
#
# COMPACT_ATOMS: atom_id res chain seq x y z
N MET A 1 8.46 4.66 12.03
CA MET A 1 7.64 3.58 12.61
C MET A 1 7.84 2.33 11.79
N GLU A 2 7.91 1.17 12.43
CA GLU A 2 8.01 -0.15 11.80
C GLU A 2 6.75 -0.93 12.19
N TYR A 3 6.19 -1.68 11.23
CA TYR A 3 4.95 -2.43 11.42
C TYR A 3 5.20 -3.91 11.14
N ASP A 4 4.49 -4.79 11.86
CA ASP A 4 4.54 -6.24 11.66
C ASP A 4 3.18 -6.81 11.27
N PHE A 5 2.94 -6.86 9.98
CA PHE A 5 1.71 -7.40 9.41
C PHE A 5 1.63 -8.94 9.46
N THR A 6 2.68 -9.65 9.87
CA THR A 6 2.70 -11.13 9.88
C THR A 6 1.91 -11.73 11.05
N SER A 7 1.68 -10.95 12.10
CA SER A 7 0.91 -11.36 13.28
C SER A 7 -0.61 -11.23 13.11
N LEU A 8 -1.07 -10.58 12.03
CA LEU A 8 -2.49 -10.32 11.82
C LEU A 8 -3.28 -11.59 11.48
N HIS A 9 -4.52 -11.66 11.96
CA HIS A 9 -5.39 -12.76 11.57
C HIS A 9 -5.76 -12.64 10.08
N ARG A 10 -5.85 -13.77 9.36
CA ARG A 10 -6.12 -13.83 7.90
C ARG A 10 -7.41 -13.15 7.42
N ASN A 11 -8.31 -12.82 8.34
CA ASN A 11 -9.58 -12.13 8.03
C ASN A 11 -9.45 -10.61 8.21
N GLU A 12 -8.29 -10.10 8.62
CA GLU A 12 -8.07 -8.67 8.75
C GLU A 12 -7.75 -8.06 7.40
N LEU A 13 -8.34 -6.88 7.13
CA LEU A 13 -8.23 -6.21 5.83
C LEU A 13 -6.79 -6.02 5.31
N PRO A 14 -5.79 -5.64 6.14
CA PRO A 14 -4.42 -5.51 5.65
C PRO A 14 -3.87 -6.81 5.04
N THR A 15 -4.25 -7.97 5.58
CA THR A 15 -3.82 -9.28 5.03
C THR A 15 -4.39 -9.57 3.64
N LEU A 16 -5.44 -8.86 3.23
CA LEU A 16 -6.11 -8.98 1.93
C LEU A 16 -5.77 -7.84 0.96
N THR A 17 -5.13 -6.77 1.45
CA THR A 17 -4.89 -5.53 0.70
C THR A 17 -3.44 -5.06 0.71
N LEU A 18 -2.55 -5.79 1.38
CA LEU A 18 -1.11 -5.60 1.36
C LEU A 18 -0.49 -6.56 0.34
N TRP A 19 0.17 -6.00 -0.67
CA TRP A 19 0.65 -6.75 -1.82
C TRP A 19 2.14 -6.51 -2.07
N PRO A 20 2.89 -7.52 -2.52
CA PRO A 20 4.25 -7.30 -2.99
C PRO A 20 4.23 -6.53 -4.32
N VAL A 21 5.17 -5.60 -4.49
CA VAL A 21 5.36 -4.90 -5.76
C VAL A 21 6.00 -5.84 -6.78
N THR A 22 5.45 -5.84 -8.00
CA THR A 22 6.03 -6.54 -9.15
C THR A 22 6.93 -5.59 -9.93
N TYR A 23 8.19 -5.97 -10.06
CA TYR A 23 9.20 -5.21 -10.79
C TYR A 23 9.27 -5.67 -12.25
N THR A 24 9.22 -4.72 -13.18
CA THR A 24 9.13 -5.00 -14.62
C THR A 24 9.97 -4.02 -15.43
N GLU A 25 10.53 -4.49 -16.55
CA GLU A 25 11.21 -3.64 -17.55
C GLU A 25 10.21 -2.86 -18.42
N LYS A 26 8.98 -3.36 -18.55
CA LYS A 26 7.94 -2.80 -19.41
C LYS A 26 6.83 -2.18 -18.56
N LEU A 27 6.28 -1.06 -19.05
CA LEU A 27 5.09 -0.47 -18.46
C LEU A 27 3.90 -1.43 -18.53
N PHE A 28 3.06 -1.39 -17.50
CA PHE A 28 1.82 -2.15 -17.48
C PHE A 28 0.82 -1.54 -18.48
N ASP A 29 0.59 -2.23 -19.60
CA ASP A 29 -0.26 -1.74 -20.69
C ASP A 29 -1.75 -2.04 -20.42
N ILE A 30 -2.49 -0.99 -20.07
CA ILE A 30 -3.95 -1.03 -19.85
C ILE A 30 -4.78 -0.59 -21.06
N THR A 31 -4.16 -0.36 -22.23
CA THR A 31 -4.86 0.10 -23.44
C THR A 31 -5.97 -0.86 -23.86
N HIS A 32 -5.72 -2.16 -23.76
CA HIS A 32 -6.69 -3.20 -24.08
C HIS A 32 -7.90 -3.18 -23.15
N ILE A 33 -7.71 -2.80 -21.87
CA ILE A 33 -8.75 -2.69 -20.85
C ILE A 33 -9.67 -1.51 -21.16
N PHE A 34 -9.09 -0.32 -21.43
CA PHE A 34 -9.87 0.85 -21.84
C PHE A 34 -10.64 0.61 -23.14
N LYS A 35 -10.04 -0.12 -24.09
CA LYS A 35 -10.73 -0.50 -25.34
C LYS A 35 -11.92 -1.42 -25.08
N ALA A 36 -11.76 -2.43 -24.22
CA ALA A 36 -12.84 -3.34 -23.83
C ALA A 36 -13.96 -2.60 -23.10
N HIS A 37 -13.62 -1.75 -22.12
CA HIS A 37 -14.56 -0.91 -21.39
C HIS A 37 -15.38 -0.01 -22.34
N ARG A 38 -14.72 0.69 -23.28
CA ARG A 38 -15.40 1.53 -24.28
C ARG A 38 -16.35 0.74 -25.18
N LEU A 39 -16.01 -0.50 -25.51
CA LEU A 39 -16.83 -1.39 -26.34
C LEU A 39 -17.91 -2.14 -25.54
N ARG A 40 -18.07 -1.86 -24.23
CA ARG A 40 -18.96 -2.57 -23.31
C ARG A 40 -18.75 -4.10 -23.35
N LYS A 41 -17.49 -4.52 -23.51
CA LYS A 41 -17.07 -5.91 -23.40
C LYS A 41 -16.55 -6.17 -21.99
N ASP A 42 -16.56 -7.43 -21.58
CA ASP A 42 -15.96 -7.85 -20.31
C ASP A 42 -14.50 -7.43 -20.23
N TYR A 43 -14.11 -6.91 -19.06
CA TYR A 43 -12.76 -6.53 -18.72
C TYR A 43 -12.53 -6.76 -17.23
N ASN A 44 -11.27 -6.84 -16.81
CA ASN A 44 -10.94 -7.03 -15.41
C ASN A 44 -10.96 -5.68 -14.67
N GLU A 45 -11.94 -5.47 -13.79
CA GLU A 45 -12.08 -4.25 -12.98
C GLU A 45 -10.97 -4.06 -11.94
N LEU A 46 -10.21 -5.11 -11.59
CA LEU A 46 -9.08 -5.05 -10.67
C LEU A 46 -7.79 -4.51 -11.32
N PHE A 47 -7.87 -4.03 -12.56
CA PHE A 47 -6.70 -3.50 -13.27
C PHE A 47 -6.01 -2.35 -12.54
N GLY A 48 -6.77 -1.54 -11.78
CA GLY A 48 -6.21 -0.46 -10.96
C GLY A 48 -5.29 -1.00 -9.86
N ILE A 49 -5.66 -2.12 -9.23
CA ILE A 49 -4.79 -2.82 -8.27
C ILE A 49 -3.54 -3.28 -9.01
N ALA A 50 -3.67 -4.03 -10.11
CA ALA A 50 -2.52 -4.53 -10.86
C ALA A 50 -1.56 -3.41 -11.29
N ALA A 51 -2.10 -2.31 -11.85
CA ALA A 51 -1.32 -1.15 -12.25
C ALA A 51 -0.57 -0.52 -11.05
N SER A 52 -1.23 -0.42 -9.90
CA SER A 52 -0.61 0.10 -8.67
C SER A 52 0.47 -0.82 -8.09
N LEU A 53 0.60 -2.07 -8.55
CA LEU A 53 1.63 -2.99 -8.09
C LEU A 53 2.85 -3.05 -9.02
N CYS A 54 2.80 -2.39 -10.17
CA CYS A 54 3.94 -2.37 -11.09
C CYS A 54 4.94 -1.25 -10.72
N LYS A 55 6.23 -1.58 -10.78
CA LYS A 55 7.33 -0.62 -10.61
C LYS A 55 8.46 -0.97 -11.58
N ALA A 56 9.24 0.02 -11.99
CA ALA A 56 10.40 -0.19 -12.85
C ALA A 56 11.47 -1.05 -12.14
N VAL A 57 12.11 -1.95 -12.89
CA VAL A 57 13.11 -2.90 -12.36
C VAL A 57 14.29 -2.22 -11.66
N ASP A 58 14.63 -0.99 -12.05
CA ASP A 58 15.70 -0.19 -11.43
C ASP A 58 15.47 0.01 -9.92
N TRP A 59 14.23 -0.09 -9.46
CA TRP A 59 13.83 0.08 -8.05
C TRP A 59 13.69 -1.24 -7.27
N GLN A 60 14.09 -2.37 -7.85
CA GLN A 60 13.92 -3.70 -7.21
C GLN A 60 14.64 -3.84 -5.87
N TYR A 61 15.69 -3.06 -5.64
CA TYR A 61 16.44 -3.09 -4.39
C TYR A 61 15.61 -2.66 -3.18
N GLU A 62 14.51 -1.93 -3.38
CA GLU A 62 13.65 -1.48 -2.29
C GLU A 62 12.78 -2.59 -1.68
N ARG A 63 12.52 -3.68 -2.42
CA ARG A 63 11.70 -4.82 -1.97
C ARG A 63 10.35 -4.36 -1.37
N GLU A 64 9.68 -3.47 -2.09
CA GLU A 64 8.51 -2.71 -1.63
C GLU A 64 7.26 -3.61 -1.52
N TRP A 65 6.43 -3.31 -0.51
CA TRP A 65 5.06 -3.77 -0.40
C TRP A 65 4.12 -2.56 -0.39
N ARG A 66 2.98 -2.67 -1.07
CA ARG A 66 1.97 -1.59 -1.14
C ARG A 66 0.69 -2.00 -0.46
N TRP A 67 0.16 -1.11 0.37
CA TRP A 67 -1.21 -1.22 0.86
C TRP A 67 -2.15 -0.57 -0.17
N VAL A 68 -2.84 -1.41 -0.94
CA VAL A 68 -3.72 -0.97 -2.03
C VAL A 68 -5.16 -1.25 -1.66
N ILE A 69 -5.93 -0.18 -1.46
CA ILE A 69 -7.37 -0.24 -1.13
C ILE A 69 -8.14 0.36 -2.32
N PRO A 70 -8.97 -0.42 -3.03
CA PRO A 70 -9.81 0.11 -4.10
C PRO A 70 -10.89 1.03 -3.52
N ASP A 71 -10.93 2.30 -3.93
CA ASP A 71 -11.86 3.30 -3.37
C ASP A 71 -12.92 3.80 -4.39
N GLY A 72 -12.93 3.23 -5.60
CA GLY A 72 -13.86 3.59 -6.68
C GLY A 72 -13.76 5.06 -7.10
N ASP A 73 -14.86 5.61 -7.64
CA ASP A 73 -14.94 7.00 -8.16
C ASP A 73 -15.37 8.03 -7.10
N ARG A 74 -15.29 7.69 -5.82
CA ARG A 74 -15.70 8.59 -4.73
C ARG A 74 -14.57 9.52 -4.35
N GLU A 75 -14.92 10.70 -3.84
CA GLU A 75 -13.95 11.60 -3.19
C GLU A 75 -13.21 10.84 -2.08
N VAL A 76 -11.89 10.67 -2.25
CA VAL A 76 -11.06 9.94 -1.30
C VAL A 76 -10.89 10.80 -0.05
N LYS A 77 -11.59 10.43 1.02
CA LYS A 77 -11.34 10.99 2.35
C LYS A 77 -10.30 10.12 3.05
N GLY A 78 -9.31 10.75 3.67
CA GLY A 78 -8.37 10.03 4.53
C GLY A 78 -9.10 9.22 5.59
N PHE A 79 -8.67 7.98 5.83
CA PHE A 79 -9.27 7.10 6.83
C PHE A 79 -8.20 6.53 7.75
N ASN A 80 -8.58 6.27 8.99
CA ASN A 80 -7.72 5.64 9.98
C ASN A 80 -7.81 4.11 9.85
N ARG A 81 -6.67 3.44 9.87
CA ARG A 81 -6.60 1.98 10.03
C ARG A 81 -5.70 1.63 11.19
N ARG A 82 -6.08 0.58 11.91
CA ARG A 82 -5.14 -0.08 12.81
C ARG A 82 -4.02 -0.68 11.97
N ALA A 83 -2.79 -0.34 12.31
CA ALA A 83 -1.59 -0.96 11.80
C ALA A 83 -0.85 -1.59 12.99
N PRO A 84 -0.36 -2.82 12.87
CA PRO A 84 0.35 -3.51 13.95
C PRO A 84 1.73 -2.88 14.14
N LEU A 85 1.82 -1.81 14.92
CA LEU A 85 3.07 -1.13 15.21
C LEU A 85 3.99 -2.07 15.98
N LYS A 86 5.19 -2.29 15.43
CA LYS A 86 6.24 -3.12 16.03
C LYS A 86 7.28 -2.28 16.74
N ALA A 87 7.68 -1.16 16.14
CA ALA A 87 8.68 -0.27 16.73
C ALA A 87 8.51 1.18 16.29
N VAL A 88 8.94 2.10 17.15
CA VAL A 88 9.09 3.52 16.84
C VAL A 88 10.57 3.85 16.85
N HIS A 89 11.08 4.20 15.67
CA HIS A 89 12.47 4.65 15.50
C HIS A 89 12.50 6.16 15.68
N LEU A 90 13.19 6.62 16.74
CA LEU A 90 13.32 8.04 17.06
C LEU A 90 14.65 8.60 16.53
N GLY A 91 14.66 9.88 16.18
CA GLY A 91 15.88 10.56 15.72
C GLY A 91 16.93 10.65 16.84
N ALA A 92 18.21 10.55 16.49
CA ALA A 92 19.30 10.51 17.47
C ALA A 92 19.40 11.77 18.36
N GLU A 93 18.95 12.93 17.86
CA GLU A 93 18.98 14.22 18.57
C GLU A 93 17.60 14.66 19.07
N ILE A 94 16.62 13.75 19.16
CA ILE A 94 15.30 14.09 19.68
C ILE A 94 15.39 14.48 21.16
N SER A 95 14.62 15.50 21.58
CA SER A 95 14.48 15.83 22.99
C SER A 95 13.61 14.81 23.71
N ASP A 96 13.84 14.62 25.01
CA ASP A 96 13.04 13.71 25.84
C ASP A 96 11.55 14.07 25.80
N ALA A 97 11.22 15.36 25.75
CA ALA A 97 9.84 15.84 25.68
C ALA A 97 9.13 15.38 24.39
N HIS A 98 9.78 15.52 23.22
CA HIS A 98 9.19 15.08 21.95
C HIS A 98 9.19 13.56 21.82
N ALA A 99 10.22 12.88 22.35
CA ALA A 99 10.25 11.42 22.39
C ALA A 99 9.06 10.87 23.18
N LEU A 100 8.77 11.45 24.37
CA LEU A 100 7.64 11.07 25.20
C LEU A 100 6.30 11.32 24.52
N GLU A 101 6.14 12.47 23.85
CA GLU A 101 4.93 12.78 23.09
C GLU A 101 4.65 11.74 22.00
N ILE A 102 5.67 11.39 21.20
CA ILE A 102 5.53 10.40 20.13
C ILE A 102 5.19 9.02 20.72
N LEU A 103 5.86 8.62 21.81
CA LEU A 103 5.59 7.33 22.45
C LEU A 103 4.15 7.25 22.98
N ASN A 104 3.60 8.34 23.52
CA ASN A 104 2.20 8.39 23.96
C ASN A 104 1.19 8.31 22.81
N ILE A 105 1.53 8.80 21.62
CA ILE A 105 0.70 8.64 20.41
C ILE A 105 0.72 7.17 19.93
N CYS A 106 1.83 6.48 20.17
CA CYS A 106 2.09 5.14 19.65
C CYS A 106 1.74 4.00 20.62
N SER A 107 1.44 4.31 21.88
CA SER A 107 1.00 3.38 22.93
C SER A 107 -0.46 2.98 22.80
#